data_AF-A0A523VAP1-F1
#
_entry.id   AF-A0A523VAP1-F1
#
_cell.length_a   1.000
_cell.length_b   1.000
_cell.length_c   1.000
_cell.angle_alpha   90.00
_cell.angle_beta   90.00
_cell.angle_gamma   90.00
#
_symmetry.space_group_name_H-M   'P 1'
#
loop_
_entity.id
_entity.type
_entity.pdbx_description
1 polymer ?
#
loop_
_entity_poly.entity_id
_entity_poly.type
_entity_poly.pdbx_seq_one_letter_code
_entity_poly.pdbx_strand_id
1 'polypeptide(L)'
;MPPGEEGKITLQIKTKGYRGNLLKRAKVYTNEPSGRFQVVSIKAFVKVPIFLSVRHVYLRGPADRKLTKTVGIRAGMDKALTLEESQFTLSEKVTYRIEELESGKNFRIHFTSIPGNVGTYRGVLKLKTNYSEKPEVIIWITVQFRKPTQSQEN
;
A
#
# COMPACT_ATOMS: atom_id res chain seq x y z
N MET A 1 2.56 41.57 14.13
CA MET A 1 3.89 41.48 14.76
C MET A 1 4.41 42.89 14.93
N PRO A 2 5.03 43.23 16.07
CA PRO A 2 5.71 44.51 16.26
C PRO A 2 6.83 44.69 15.22
N PRO A 3 7.17 45.93 14.83
CA PRO A 3 8.30 46.20 13.94
C PRO A 3 9.61 45.64 14.51
N GLY A 4 10.34 44.87 13.69
CA GLY A 4 11.65 44.30 14.06
C GLY A 4 11.61 42.94 14.76
N GLU A 5 10.43 42.37 15.03
CA GLU A 5 10.33 41.03 15.62
C GLU A 5 10.31 39.91 14.58
N GLU A 6 11.00 38.80 14.89
CA GLU A 6 10.98 37.60 14.08
C GLU A 6 9.76 36.72 14.37
N GLY A 7 9.06 36.30 13.31
CA GLY A 7 7.98 35.34 13.37
C GLY A 7 8.40 33.95 12.91
N LYS A 8 8.12 32.91 13.69
CA LYS A 8 8.37 31.52 13.29
C LYS A 8 7.10 30.87 12.74
N ILE A 9 7.17 30.32 11.52
CA ILE A 9 6.09 29.56 10.89
C ILE A 9 6.56 28.12 10.69
N THR A 10 5.80 27.16 11.20
CA THR A 10 6.08 25.73 11.03
C THR A 10 5.17 25.13 9.96
N LEU A 11 5.76 24.58 8.89
CA LEU A 11 5.04 23.87 7.84
C LEU A 11 5.28 22.36 7.97
N GLN A 12 4.21 21.58 8.10
CA GLN A 12 4.28 20.12 8.18
C GLN A 12 3.63 19.48 6.94
N ILE A 13 4.35 18.56 6.30
CA ILE A 13 3.86 17.81 5.14
C ILE A 13 3.66 16.35 5.52
N LYS A 14 2.43 15.85 5.34
CA LYS A 14 2.12 14.42 5.43
C LYS A 14 2.33 13.77 4.06
N THR A 15 3.36 12.95 3.93
CA THR A 15 3.75 12.30 2.66
C THR A 15 3.07 10.94 2.44
N LYS A 16 2.18 10.49 3.35
CA LYS A 16 1.42 9.24 3.20
C LYS A 16 0.60 9.27 1.89
N GLY A 17 0.86 8.29 1.02
CA GLY A 17 0.18 8.15 -0.29
C GLY A 17 0.82 8.93 -1.44
N TYR A 18 1.83 9.76 -1.17
CA TYR A 18 2.60 10.45 -2.21
C TYR A 18 3.78 9.59 -2.70
N ARG A 19 4.20 9.82 -3.94
CA ARG A 19 5.37 9.21 -4.57
C ARG A 19 6.01 10.20 -5.55
N GLY A 20 7.34 10.21 -5.62
CA GLY A 20 8.07 11.07 -6.55
C GLY A 20 8.01 12.55 -6.18
N ASN A 21 8.03 13.41 -7.20
CA ASN A 21 8.10 14.87 -7.02
C ASN A 21 6.86 15.42 -6.29
N LEU A 22 7.10 16.21 -5.26
CA LEU A 22 6.09 16.89 -4.45
C LEU A 22 6.40 18.38 -4.40
N LEU A 23 5.44 19.21 -4.83
CA LEU A 23 5.45 20.66 -4.65
C LEU A 23 4.26 21.06 -3.79
N LYS A 24 4.52 21.72 -2.66
CA LYS A 24 3.48 22.31 -1.80
C LYS A 24 3.75 23.79 -1.62
N ARG A 25 2.68 24.59 -1.64
CA ARG A 25 2.75 26.04 -1.48
C ARG A 25 1.89 26.45 -0.29
N ALA A 26 2.41 27.34 0.52
CA ALA A 26 1.68 28.00 1.59
C ALA A 26 1.67 29.51 1.31
N LYS A 27 0.51 30.13 1.49
CA LYS A 27 0.38 31.59 1.46
C LYS A 27 0.46 32.09 2.91
N VAL A 28 1.43 32.94 3.18
CA VAL A 28 1.60 33.63 4.46
C VAL A 28 1.01 35.02 4.28
N TYR A 29 -0.13 35.28 4.92
CA TYR A 29 -0.78 36.59 4.83
C TYR A 29 -0.12 37.57 5.80
N THR A 30 0.05 38.80 5.33
CA THR A 30 0.64 39.92 6.07
C THR A 30 -0.35 41.07 6.08
N ASN A 31 -0.27 41.91 7.11
CA ASN A 31 -1.04 43.14 7.24
C ASN A 31 -0.40 44.33 6.49
N GLU A 32 0.57 44.07 5.62
CA GLU A 32 1.26 45.09 4.81
C GLU A 32 0.44 45.47 3.57
N PRO A 33 0.19 46.77 3.30
CA PRO A 33 -0.68 47.21 2.20
C PRO A 33 -0.17 46.87 0.80
N SER A 34 1.16 46.89 0.61
CA SER A 34 1.83 46.74 -0.69
C SER A 34 2.12 45.28 -1.09
N GLY A 35 1.86 44.32 -0.20
CA GLY A 35 2.06 42.90 -0.45
C GLY A 35 1.28 42.06 0.55
N ARG A 36 0.05 41.68 0.19
CA ARG A 36 -0.93 41.05 1.10
C ARG A 36 -0.58 39.62 1.52
N PHE A 37 0.33 38.96 0.81
CA PHE A 37 0.81 37.65 1.17
C PHE A 37 2.15 37.32 0.50
N GLN A 38 2.92 36.45 1.15
CA GLN A 38 4.12 35.80 0.60
C GLN A 38 3.84 34.33 0.32
N VAL A 39 4.43 33.79 -0.75
CA VAL A 39 4.28 32.36 -1.09
C VAL A 39 5.55 31.61 -0.70
N VAL A 40 5.44 30.71 0.27
CA VAL A 40 6.49 29.76 0.62
C VAL A 40 6.25 28.46 -0.12
N SER A 41 7.26 27.95 -0.82
CA SER A 41 7.17 26.70 -1.58
C SER A 41 8.11 25.64 -1.02
N ILE A 42 7.60 24.43 -0.84
CA ILE A 42 8.38 23.25 -0.47
C ILE A 42 8.42 22.30 -1.67
N LYS A 43 9.63 22.00 -2.14
CA LYS A 43 9.91 20.99 -3.16
C LYS A 43 10.58 19.79 -2.50
N ALA A 44 10.08 18.58 -2.75
CA ALA A 44 10.64 17.34 -2.20
C ALA A 44 10.48 16.18 -3.19
N PHE A 45 11.28 15.12 -3.02
CA PHE A 45 11.11 13.85 -3.72
C PHE A 45 10.79 12.74 -2.71
N VAL A 46 9.58 12.17 -2.81
CA VAL A 46 9.14 11.10 -1.91
C VAL A 46 9.60 9.75 -2.45
N LYS A 47 10.67 9.20 -1.85
CA LYS A 47 11.11 7.82 -2.09
C LYS A 47 10.14 6.84 -1.43
N VAL A 48 9.72 5.82 -2.18
CA VAL A 48 8.85 4.77 -1.66
C VAL A 48 9.73 3.56 -1.34
N PRO A 49 9.83 3.13 -0.06
CA PRO A 49 10.76 2.07 0.31
C PRO A 49 10.34 0.71 -0.26
N ILE A 50 9.03 0.43 -0.33
CA ILE A 50 8.49 -0.83 -0.85
C ILE A 50 7.29 -0.56 -1.74
N PHE A 51 7.40 -1.01 -3.00
CA PHE A 51 6.33 -0.96 -3.99
C PHE A 51 5.50 -2.24 -3.92
N LEU A 52 4.18 -2.09 -3.98
CA LEU A 52 3.22 -3.18 -4.09
C LEU A 52 2.39 -2.95 -5.35
N SER A 53 2.22 -3.99 -6.17
CA SER A 53 1.35 -3.90 -7.36
C SER A 53 -0.11 -3.64 -6.95
N VAL A 54 -0.55 -4.29 -5.87
CA VAL A 54 -1.86 -4.10 -5.26
C VAL A 54 -1.76 -4.19 -3.74
N ARG A 55 -2.50 -3.34 -3.02
CA ARG A 55 -2.61 -3.38 -1.55
C ARG A 55 -3.80 -4.17 -1.06
N HIS A 56 -4.76 -4.42 -1.95
CA HIS A 56 -5.98 -5.15 -1.68
C HIS A 56 -6.20 -6.17 -2.78
N VAL A 57 -6.11 -7.45 -2.40
CA VAL A 57 -6.36 -8.59 -3.25
C VAL A 57 -7.85 -8.94 -3.18
N TYR A 58 -8.51 -8.94 -4.33
CA TYR A 58 -9.88 -9.41 -4.46
C TYR A 58 -9.91 -10.75 -5.20
N LEU A 59 -10.34 -11.78 -4.50
CA LEU A 59 -10.57 -13.13 -5.04
C LEU A 59 -12.08 -13.35 -5.12
N ARG A 60 -12.66 -13.19 -6.32
CA ARG A 60 -14.09 -13.33 -6.54
C ARG A 60 -14.37 -14.33 -7.66
N GLY A 61 -15.24 -15.30 -7.39
CA GLY A 61 -15.66 -16.29 -8.37
C GLY A 61 -16.50 -17.40 -7.76
N PRO A 62 -16.77 -18.46 -8.52
CA PRO A 62 -17.57 -19.57 -8.03
C PRO A 62 -16.73 -20.45 -7.10
N ALA A 63 -17.38 -21.01 -6.06
CA ALA A 63 -16.71 -21.75 -4.98
C ALA A 63 -16.08 -23.08 -5.41
N ASP A 64 -16.42 -23.57 -6.61
CA ASP A 64 -15.92 -24.80 -7.22
C ASP A 64 -14.59 -24.60 -7.97
N ARG A 65 -14.20 -23.35 -8.29
CA ARG A 65 -12.99 -23.04 -9.04
C ARG A 65 -11.86 -22.54 -8.14
N LYS A 66 -10.64 -22.99 -8.44
CA LYS A 66 -9.41 -22.39 -7.92
C LYS A 66 -9.16 -21.06 -8.62
N LEU A 67 -9.07 -19.99 -7.85
CA LEU A 67 -8.75 -18.65 -8.30
C LEU A 67 -7.38 -18.27 -7.76
N THR A 68 -6.51 -17.79 -8.65
CA THR A 68 -5.19 -17.32 -8.26
C THR A 68 -5.05 -15.83 -8.58
N LYS A 69 -4.48 -15.07 -7.64
CA LYS A 69 -4.12 -13.66 -7.80
C LYS A 69 -2.71 -13.44 -7.32
N THR A 70 -1.93 -12.72 -8.11
CA THR A 70 -0.52 -12.45 -7.82
C THR A 70 -0.34 -11.00 -7.40
N VAL A 71 0.41 -10.79 -6.32
CA VAL A 71 0.85 -9.47 -5.85
C VAL A 71 2.34 -9.36 -6.06
N GLY A 72 2.78 -8.37 -6.82
CA GLY A 72 4.19 -8.03 -6.96
C GLY A 72 4.63 -7.14 -5.81
N ILE A 73 5.76 -7.47 -5.20
CA ILE A 73 6.46 -6.66 -4.22
C ILE A 73 7.83 -6.32 -4.79
N ARG A 74 8.18 -5.03 -4.80
CA ARG A 74 9.47 -4.57 -5.29
C ARG A 74 10.14 -3.68 -4.25
N ALA A 75 11.42 -3.96 -3.99
CA ALA A 75 12.31 -3.11 -3.22
C ALA A 75 12.47 -1.76 -3.94
N GLY A 76 12.19 -0.68 -3.21
CA GLY A 76 12.40 0.68 -3.68
C GLY A 76 13.69 1.32 -3.16
N MET A 77 14.50 0.55 -2.41
CA MET A 77 15.78 0.97 -1.88
C MET A 77 16.91 0.10 -2.44
N ASP A 78 18.14 0.61 -2.35
CA ASP A 78 19.35 -0.07 -2.82
C ASP A 78 19.78 -1.25 -1.91
N LYS A 79 19.13 -1.41 -0.76
CA LYS A 79 19.36 -2.52 0.17
C LYS A 79 18.44 -3.70 -0.16
N ALA A 80 18.94 -4.93 -0.01
CA ALA A 80 18.11 -6.13 -0.13
C ALA A 80 16.90 -6.08 0.83
N LEU A 81 15.71 -6.31 0.28
CA LEU A 81 14.45 -6.43 1.02
C LEU A 81 14.30 -7.88 1.51
N THR A 82 14.11 -8.07 2.81
CA THR A 82 13.69 -9.37 3.36
C THR A 82 12.23 -9.30 3.79
N LEU A 83 11.49 -10.39 3.57
CA LEU A 83 10.07 -10.52 3.91
C LEU A 83 9.88 -11.72 4.82
N GLU A 84 9.30 -11.49 5.99
CA GLU A 84 8.97 -12.55 6.95
C GLU A 84 7.45 -12.56 7.17
N GLU A 85 6.83 -13.74 7.20
CA GLU A 85 5.42 -13.85 7.58
C GLU A 85 5.28 -13.46 9.06
N SER A 86 4.41 -12.48 9.34
CA SER A 86 4.07 -12.13 10.71
C SER A 86 2.70 -12.65 11.13
N GLN A 87 1.71 -12.60 10.24
CA GLN A 87 0.35 -13.00 10.55
C GLN A 87 -0.44 -13.23 9.27
N PHE A 88 -1.21 -14.32 9.24
CA PHE A 88 -2.16 -14.60 8.18
C PHE A 88 -3.51 -15.08 8.74
N THR A 89 -4.60 -14.44 8.34
CA THR A 89 -5.95 -14.70 8.92
C THR A 89 -6.82 -15.63 8.05
N LEU A 90 -6.45 -15.90 6.80
CA LEU A 90 -7.30 -16.64 5.84
C LEU A 90 -6.74 -18.04 5.49
N SER A 91 -5.94 -18.64 6.35
CA SER A 91 -5.28 -19.95 6.13
C SER A 91 -6.24 -21.07 5.71
N GLU A 92 -7.47 -21.07 6.22
CA GLU A 92 -8.47 -22.09 5.89
C GLU A 92 -9.15 -21.89 4.53
N LYS A 93 -9.03 -20.70 3.92
CA LYS A 93 -9.79 -20.29 2.72
C LYS A 93 -8.89 -19.96 1.53
N VAL A 94 -7.67 -19.51 1.82
CA VAL A 94 -6.68 -19.05 0.84
C VAL A 94 -5.32 -19.58 1.26
N THR A 95 -4.63 -20.22 0.34
CA THR A 95 -3.20 -20.49 0.47
C THR A 95 -2.41 -19.41 -0.25
N TYR A 96 -1.19 -19.13 0.20
CA TYR A 96 -0.33 -18.19 -0.47
C TYR A 96 1.07 -18.79 -0.65
N ARG A 97 1.75 -18.39 -1.72
CA ARG A 97 3.13 -18.79 -2.01
C ARG A 97 3.93 -17.55 -2.36
N ILE A 98 5.07 -17.37 -1.71
CA ILE A 98 6.02 -16.30 -2.04
C ILE A 98 7.06 -16.89 -2.98
N GLU A 99 7.30 -16.19 -4.08
CA GLU A 99 8.28 -16.49 -5.11
C GLU A 99 9.23 -15.29 -5.20
N GLU A 100 10.51 -15.52 -4.95
CA GLU A 100 11.55 -14.52 -5.12
C GLU A 100 12.05 -14.58 -6.57
N LEU A 101 11.77 -13.53 -7.35
CA LEU A 101 12.19 -13.44 -8.75
C LEU A 101 13.62 -12.93 -8.89
N GLU A 102 13.97 -11.96 -8.04
CA GLU A 102 15.29 -11.36 -8.01
C GLU A 102 15.65 -11.13 -6.56
N SER A 103 16.76 -11.74 -6.13
CA SER A 103 17.05 -11.83 -4.70
C SER A 103 17.13 -10.45 -4.05
N GLY A 104 16.32 -10.25 -3.01
CA GLY A 104 16.26 -9.00 -2.26
C GLY A 104 15.66 -7.81 -3.04
N LYS A 105 15.13 -8.01 -4.25
CA LYS A 105 14.61 -6.91 -5.09
C LYS A 105 13.18 -7.10 -5.54
N ASN A 106 12.83 -8.29 -6.04
CA ASN A 106 11.51 -8.53 -6.62
C ASN A 106 10.93 -9.84 -6.10
N PHE A 107 9.73 -9.75 -5.53
CA PHE A 107 8.97 -10.88 -5.01
C PHE A 107 7.58 -10.91 -5.65
N ARG A 108 7.03 -12.10 -5.81
CA ARG A 108 5.64 -12.34 -6.20
C ARG A 108 4.97 -13.19 -5.14
N ILE A 109 3.81 -12.74 -4.69
CA ILE A 109 2.96 -13.50 -3.77
C ILE A 109 1.75 -13.98 -4.55
N HIS A 110 1.65 -15.29 -4.72
CA HIS A 110 0.52 -15.94 -5.36
C HIS A 110 -0.49 -16.37 -4.31
N PHE A 111 -1.64 -15.70 -4.26
CA PHE A 111 -2.77 -16.08 -3.43
C PHE A 111 -3.68 -17.01 -4.23
N THR A 112 -3.89 -18.22 -3.75
CA THR A 112 -4.76 -19.22 -4.39
C THR A 112 -5.91 -19.58 -3.46
N SER A 113 -7.13 -19.54 -3.96
CA SER A 113 -8.31 -19.95 -3.19
C SER A 113 -8.39 -21.46 -2.99
N ILE A 114 -8.92 -21.86 -1.84
CA ILE A 114 -9.28 -23.24 -1.53
C ILE A 114 -10.77 -23.42 -1.90
N PRO A 115 -11.11 -24.25 -2.91
CA PRO A 115 -12.49 -24.54 -3.30
C PRO A 115 -13.30 -25.16 -2.16
N GLY A 116 -14.63 -25.03 -2.22
CA GLY A 116 -15.57 -25.62 -1.26
C GLY A 116 -16.10 -24.64 -0.21
N ASN A 117 -15.55 -23.43 -0.12
CA ASN A 117 -16.04 -22.40 0.79
C ASN A 117 -16.99 -21.45 0.04
N VAL A 118 -18.19 -21.22 0.56
CA VAL A 118 -19.16 -20.25 0.01
C VAL A 118 -19.33 -19.13 1.02
N GLY A 119 -19.26 -17.88 0.55
CA GLY A 119 -19.42 -16.71 1.41
C GLY A 119 -18.45 -15.60 1.10
N THR A 120 -18.50 -14.54 1.91
CA THR A 120 -17.57 -13.42 1.84
C THR A 120 -16.67 -13.44 3.06
N TYR A 121 -15.36 -13.53 2.84
CA TYR A 121 -14.35 -13.55 3.90
C TYR A 121 -13.40 -12.37 3.70
N ARG A 122 -12.98 -11.78 4.82
CA ARG A 122 -12.02 -10.70 4.83
C ARG A 122 -10.89 -11.09 5.78
N GLY A 123 -9.67 -10.79 5.37
CA GLY A 123 -8.52 -11.00 6.22
C GLY A 123 -7.32 -10.26 5.68
N VAL A 124 -6.18 -10.53 6.30
CA VAL A 124 -4.94 -9.81 6.01
C VAL A 124 -3.78 -10.79 5.99
N LEU A 125 -2.81 -10.47 5.13
CA LEU A 125 -1.45 -10.98 5.23
C LEU A 125 -0.56 -9.84 5.71
N LYS A 126 0.06 -10.01 6.87
CA LYS A 126 1.06 -9.09 7.43
C LYS A 126 2.43 -9.68 7.23
N LEU A 127 3.31 -8.92 6.60
CA LEU A 127 4.70 -9.26 6.36
C LEU A 127 5.59 -8.26 7.09
N LYS A 128 6.55 -8.76 7.86
CA LYS A 128 7.63 -7.95 8.43
C LYS A 128 8.71 -7.73 7.39
N THR A 129 9.32 -6.55 7.43
CA THR A 129 10.42 -6.19 6.54
C THR A 129 11.58 -5.59 7.32
N ASN A 130 12.79 -5.70 6.76
CA ASN A 130 14.00 -5.14 7.34
C ASN A 130 14.17 -3.63 7.14
N TYR A 131 13.20 -2.93 6.55
CA TYR A 131 13.26 -1.49 6.31
C TYR A 131 12.63 -0.72 7.47
N SER A 132 13.40 0.17 8.11
CA SER A 132 12.93 0.95 9.26
C SER A 132 11.85 1.97 8.89
N GLU A 133 11.83 2.45 7.64
CA GLU A 133 10.79 3.37 7.15
C GLU A 133 9.45 2.64 6.92
N LYS A 134 9.50 1.32 6.74
CA LYS A 134 8.31 0.48 6.52
C LYS A 134 8.50 -0.93 7.07
N PRO A 135 8.50 -1.09 8.40
CA PRO A 135 8.79 -2.38 9.05
C PRO A 135 7.69 -3.41 8.80
N GLU A 136 6.49 -2.98 8.42
CA GLU A 136 5.35 -3.86 8.16
C GLU A 136 4.68 -3.55 6.80
N VAL A 137 4.37 -4.61 6.07
CA VAL A 137 3.60 -4.61 4.84
C VAL A 137 2.31 -5.38 5.08
N ILE A 138 1.19 -4.66 5.02
CA ILE A 138 -0.14 -5.23 5.18
C ILE A 138 -0.79 -5.33 3.80
N ILE A 139 -1.20 -6.54 3.43
CA ILE A 139 -1.97 -6.83 2.23
C ILE A 139 -3.37 -7.26 2.67
N TRP A 140 -4.37 -6.48 2.29
CA TRP A 140 -5.77 -6.80 2.56
C TRP A 140 -6.26 -7.81 1.55
N ILE A 141 -7.03 -8.79 2.01
CA ILE A 141 -7.55 -9.85 1.15
C ILE A 141 -9.06 -9.91 1.38
N THR A 142 -9.82 -9.81 0.29
CA THR A 142 -11.25 -10.05 0.30
C THR A 142 -11.58 -11.16 -0.66
N VAL A 143 -12.25 -12.15 -0.12
CA VAL A 143 -12.65 -13.35 -0.83
C VAL A 143 -14.17 -13.34 -0.92
N GLN A 144 -14.71 -13.50 -2.11
CA GLN A 144 -16.14 -13.62 -2.33
C GLN A 144 -16.41 -14.82 -3.23
N PHE A 145 -16.82 -15.93 -2.61
CA PHE A 145 -17.22 -17.13 -3.32
C PHE A 145 -18.74 -17.22 -3.39
N ARG A 146 -19.24 -17.39 -4.60
CA ARG A 146 -20.66 -17.59 -4.88
C ARG A 146 -20.91 -19.08 -5.14
N LYS A 147 -22.12 -19.55 -4.85
CA LYS A 147 -22.54 -20.87 -5.31
C LYS A 147 -22.36 -20.95 -6.82
N PRO A 148 -21.86 -22.07 -7.37
CA PRO A 148 -21.81 -22.24 -8.81
C PRO A 148 -23.24 -22.11 -9.34
N THR A 149 -23.44 -21.19 -10.28
CA THR A 149 -24.70 -21.12 -11.01
C THR A 149 -24.76 -22.37 -11.87
N GLN A 150 -25.61 -23.34 -11.48
CA GLN A 150 -25.98 -24.42 -12.40
C GLN A 150 -26.71 -23.75 -13.56
N SER A 151 -26.00 -23.60 -14.69
CA SER A 151 -26.67 -23.42 -15.97
C SER A 151 -27.48 -24.68 -16.21
N GLN A 152 -28.81 -24.58 -16.09
CA GLN A 152 -29.70 -25.63 -16.56
C GLN A 152 -29.47 -25.78 -18.08
N GLU A 153 -28.92 -26.91 -18.50
CA GLU A 153 -29.05 -27.39 -19.87
C GLU A 153 -30.54 -27.70 -20.10
N ASN A 154 -31.09 -27.10 -21.16
CA ASN A 154 -32.40 -27.39 -21.73
C ASN A 154 -32.20 -28.23 -22.99
#